data_AF-A0A1I6K9K1-F1
#
_entry.id   AF-A0A1I6K9K1-F1
#
_cell.length_a   1.000
_cell.length_b   1.000
_cell.length_c   1.000
_cell.angle_alpha   90.00
_cell.angle_beta   90.00
_cell.angle_gamma   90.00
#
_symmetry.space_group_name_H-M   'P 1'
#
loop_
_entity.id
_entity.type
_entity.pdbx_description
1 polymer ?
#
loop_
_entity_poly.entity_id
_entity_poly.type
_entity_poly.pdbx_seq_one_letter_code
_entity_poly.pdbx_strand_id
1 'polypeptide(L)'
;MAASHSPSRSTQQLRPELPADVPPFPTTDAEIDADDLDSVYGQLVKGVGHEYVNDRNVDELARRAEEDGHPILATELREWKSPC
;
A
#
# COMPACT_ATOMS: atom_id res chain seq x y z
N MET A 1 -43.80 -29.65 40.16
CA MET A 1 -43.09 -29.84 38.87
C MET A 1 -42.67 -28.47 38.39
N ALA A 2 -41.37 -28.27 38.17
CA ALA A 2 -40.75 -26.99 37.83
C ALA A 2 -40.75 -26.73 36.31
N ALA A 3 -40.78 -25.47 35.90
CA ALA A 3 -40.21 -25.02 34.63
C ALA A 3 -39.89 -23.52 34.72
N SER A 4 -38.63 -23.24 35.01
CA SER A 4 -37.97 -21.93 34.95
C SER A 4 -37.74 -21.54 33.49
N HIS A 5 -38.10 -20.32 33.06
CA HIS A 5 -37.54 -19.72 31.85
C HIS A 5 -37.38 -18.20 32.03
N SER A 6 -36.12 -17.79 32.22
CA SER A 6 -35.52 -16.49 31.89
C SER A 6 -34.18 -16.82 31.22
N PRO A 7 -33.50 -15.94 30.45
CA PRO A 7 -33.93 -14.70 29.78
C PRO A 7 -33.49 -14.66 28.30
N SER A 8 -34.26 -14.03 27.39
CA SER A 8 -33.74 -13.67 26.06
C SER A 8 -33.00 -12.34 26.13
N ARG A 9 -31.73 -12.41 26.51
CA ARG A 9 -30.77 -11.31 26.39
C ARG A 9 -30.48 -11.12 24.90
N SER A 10 -31.30 -10.30 24.23
CA SER A 10 -31.05 -9.87 22.86
C SER A 10 -29.70 -9.17 22.80
N THR A 11 -28.72 -9.87 22.24
CA THR A 11 -27.45 -9.33 21.77
C THR A 11 -27.76 -8.25 20.76
N GLN A 12 -27.88 -7.02 21.25
CA GLN A 12 -27.86 -5.81 20.46
C GLN A 12 -26.47 -5.75 19.84
N GLN A 13 -26.38 -6.30 18.62
CA GLN A 13 -25.23 -6.24 17.74
C GLN A 13 -24.87 -4.77 17.54
N LEU A 14 -23.86 -4.29 18.26
CA LEU A 14 -23.14 -3.07 17.95
C LEU A 14 -22.41 -3.30 16.63
N ARG A 15 -23.14 -3.20 15.53
CA ARG A 15 -22.61 -3.17 14.18
C ARG A 15 -22.32 -1.69 13.89
N PRO A 16 -21.05 -1.26 13.75
CA PRO A 16 -20.77 0.10 13.31
C PRO A 16 -21.28 0.22 11.87
N GLU A 17 -22.44 0.83 11.69
CA GLU A 17 -22.93 1.21 10.38
C GLU A 17 -22.04 2.38 9.93
N LEU A 18 -21.03 2.10 9.11
CA LEU A 18 -20.28 3.17 8.46
C LEU A 18 -21.28 3.99 7.64
N PRO A 19 -21.38 5.32 7.84
CA PRO A 19 -22.28 6.15 7.08
C PRO A 19 -21.95 6.06 5.59
N ALA A 20 -22.97 5.90 4.74
CA ALA A 20 -22.82 5.78 3.28
C ALA A 20 -22.22 7.03 2.61
N ASP A 21 -21.98 8.09 3.39
CA ASP A 21 -21.41 9.38 2.97
C ASP A 21 -19.93 9.52 3.34
N VAL A 22 -19.26 8.43 3.77
CA VAL A 22 -17.79 8.47 3.79
C VAL A 22 -17.33 8.67 2.35
N PRO A 23 -16.57 9.75 2.04
CA PRO A 23 -15.83 9.75 0.78
C PRO A 23 -15.05 8.44 0.76
N PRO A 24 -14.93 7.76 -0.39
CA PRO A 24 -14.03 6.63 -0.46
C PRO A 24 -12.74 7.11 0.16
N PHE A 25 -12.22 6.38 1.16
CA PHE A 25 -10.83 6.56 1.53
C PHE A 25 -10.08 6.66 0.20
N PRO A 26 -9.15 7.62 0.01
CA PRO A 26 -8.33 7.58 -1.18
C PRO A 26 -7.56 6.27 -1.08
N THR A 27 -8.15 5.20 -1.59
CA THR A 27 -7.49 3.99 -2.00
C THR A 27 -6.73 4.47 -3.21
N THR A 28 -5.62 5.18 -2.95
CA THR A 28 -4.52 5.34 -3.88
C THR A 28 -3.80 3.97 -4.02
N ASP A 29 -4.61 2.91 -4.04
CA ASP A 29 -4.42 1.67 -4.76
C ASP A 29 -5.03 1.92 -6.15
N ALA A 30 -4.70 3.07 -6.76
CA ALA A 30 -4.69 3.12 -8.20
C ALA A 30 -3.66 2.05 -8.55
N GLU A 31 -4.12 0.92 -9.11
CA GLU A 31 -3.30 -0.24 -9.43
C GLU A 31 -1.96 0.25 -9.95
N ILE A 32 -0.92 0.17 -9.10
CA ILE A 32 0.37 0.78 -9.43
C ILE A 32 0.93 -0.07 -10.56
N ASP A 33 0.89 0.48 -11.76
CA ASP A 33 1.42 -0.18 -12.94
C ASP A 33 2.95 -0.14 -12.83
N ALA A 34 3.57 -1.33 -12.82
CA ALA A 34 5.02 -1.46 -12.77
C ALA A 34 5.71 -0.90 -14.04
N ASP A 35 4.98 -0.75 -15.14
CA ASP A 35 5.43 -0.09 -16.35
C ASP A 35 5.30 1.46 -16.25
N ASP A 36 4.54 1.99 -15.29
CA ASP A 36 4.45 3.43 -15.02
C ASP A 36 5.49 3.89 -13.99
N LEU A 37 6.67 4.27 -14.50
CA LEU A 37 7.81 4.74 -13.71
C LEU A 37 7.46 5.87 -12.75
N ASP A 38 6.58 6.80 -13.14
CA ASP A 38 6.19 7.94 -12.29
C ASP A 38 5.43 7.46 -11.04
N SER A 39 4.50 6.53 -11.22
CA SER A 39 3.74 5.94 -10.11
C SER A 39 4.62 5.12 -9.18
N VAL A 40 5.48 4.25 -9.73
CA VAL A 40 6.41 3.45 -8.93
C VAL A 40 7.38 4.34 -8.16
N TYR A 41 8.00 5.31 -8.84
CA TYR A 41 8.92 6.25 -8.20
C TYR A 41 8.25 7.06 -7.09
N GLY A 42 7.02 7.52 -7.31
CA GLY A 42 6.23 8.22 -6.30
C GLY A 42 5.94 7.39 -5.05
N GLN A 43 5.89 6.05 -5.14
CA GLN A 43 5.81 5.15 -3.99
C GLN A 43 7.18 4.99 -3.31
N LEU A 44 8.25 4.83 -4.10
CA LEU A 44 9.61 4.66 -3.57
C LEU A 44 10.09 5.85 -2.76
N VAL A 45 9.79 7.09 -3.20
CA VAL A 45 10.10 8.32 -2.45
C VAL A 45 9.37 8.36 -1.09
N LYS A 46 8.24 7.67 -0.95
CA LYS A 46 7.52 7.51 0.33
C LYS A 46 8.04 6.32 1.16
N GLY A 47 9.02 5.57 0.66
CA GLY A 47 9.59 4.39 1.31
C GLY A 47 8.82 3.09 1.08
N VAL A 48 7.90 3.04 0.11
CA VAL A 48 7.06 1.86 -0.23
C VAL A 48 7.12 1.54 -1.73
N GLY A 49 6.46 0.48 -2.21
CA GLY A 49 6.38 0.19 -3.65
C GLY A 49 7.58 -0.56 -4.24
N HIS A 50 8.46 -1.04 -3.39
CA HIS A 50 9.55 -1.96 -3.69
C HIS A 50 9.11 -3.20 -4.50
N GLU A 51 7.88 -3.68 -4.29
CA GLU A 51 7.31 -4.83 -5.03
C GLU A 51 7.03 -4.55 -6.52
N TYR A 52 6.96 -3.27 -6.93
CA TYR A 52 6.75 -2.87 -8.32
C TYR A 52 8.07 -2.64 -9.07
N VAL A 53 9.21 -2.70 -8.37
CA VAL A 53 10.53 -2.59 -8.99
C VAL A 53 10.94 -3.95 -9.56
N ASN A 54 11.44 -3.94 -10.78
CA ASN A 54 11.88 -5.11 -11.52
C ASN A 54 13.07 -4.77 -12.42
N ASP A 55 13.69 -5.80 -13.01
CA ASP A 55 14.89 -5.65 -13.84
C ASP A 55 14.73 -4.69 -15.03
N ARG A 56 13.50 -4.41 -15.47
CA ARG A 56 13.23 -3.51 -16.60
C ARG A 56 13.19 -2.04 -16.19
N ASN A 57 12.73 -1.75 -14.97
CA ASN A 57 12.51 -0.38 -14.51
C ASN A 57 13.58 0.10 -13.50
N VAL A 58 14.30 -0.81 -12.83
CA VAL A 58 15.24 -0.50 -11.74
C VAL A 58 16.34 0.49 -12.13
N ASP A 59 16.89 0.38 -13.35
CA ASP A 59 17.94 1.30 -13.83
C ASP A 59 17.44 2.72 -14.00
N GLU A 60 16.24 2.86 -14.55
CA GLU A 60 15.63 4.16 -14.83
C GLU A 60 15.15 4.84 -13.55
N LEU A 61 14.62 4.05 -12.60
CA LEU A 61 14.28 4.52 -11.26
C LEU A 61 15.54 5.00 -10.51
N ALA A 62 16.65 4.27 -10.62
CA ALA A 62 17.92 4.67 -10.00
C ALA A 62 18.46 5.97 -10.59
N ARG A 63 18.44 6.12 -11.93
CA ARG A 63 18.83 7.35 -12.63
C ARG A 63 17.98 8.54 -12.16
N ARG A 64 16.66 8.37 -12.10
CA ARG A 64 15.74 9.43 -11.68
C ARG A 64 15.94 9.83 -10.22
N ALA A 65 16.17 8.87 -9.33
CA ALA A 65 16.49 9.13 -7.95
C ALA A 65 17.75 9.99 -7.80
N GLU A 66 18.76 9.83 -8.65
CA GLU A 66 19.94 10.72 -8.64
C GLU A 66 19.63 12.14 -9.11
N GLU A 67 18.88 12.26 -10.21
CA GLU A 67 18.53 13.56 -10.81
C GLU A 67 17.69 14.42 -9.86
N ASP A 68 16.80 13.80 -9.10
CA ASP A 68 15.95 14.47 -8.12
C ASP A 68 16.63 14.69 -6.74
N GLY A 69 17.86 14.19 -6.56
CA GLY A 69 18.60 14.37 -5.31
C GLY A 69 18.22 13.40 -4.18
N HIS A 70 17.80 12.19 -4.52
CA HIS A 70 17.56 11.06 -3.60
C HIS A 70 18.69 10.01 -3.68
N PRO A 71 19.93 10.32 -3.24
CA PRO A 71 21.10 9.45 -3.47
C PRO A 71 21.02 8.11 -2.72
N ILE A 72 20.35 8.06 -1.56
CA ILE A 72 20.16 6.80 -0.81
C ILE A 72 19.28 5.84 -1.62
N LEU A 73 18.15 6.32 -2.13
CA LEU A 73 17.25 5.52 -2.96
C LEU A 73 17.95 5.05 -4.25
N ALA A 74 18.75 5.92 -4.87
CA ALA A 74 19.54 5.54 -6.04
C ALA A 74 20.54 4.40 -5.73
N THR A 75 21.21 4.45 -4.57
CA THR A 75 22.07 3.36 -4.12
C THR A 75 21.27 2.09 -3.86
N GLU A 76 20.16 2.15 -3.13
CA GLU A 76 19.31 0.98 -2.85
C GLU A 76 18.87 0.26 -4.13
N LEU A 77 18.41 1.01 -5.13
CA LEU A 77 18.00 0.47 -6.43
C LEU A 77 19.16 -0.18 -7.20
N ARG A 78 20.39 0.35 -7.07
CA ARG A 78 21.59 -0.27 -7.67
C ARG A 78 21.98 -1.56 -6.99
N GLU A 79 21.91 -1.59 -5.66
CA GLU A 79 22.20 -2.79 -4.87
C GLU A 79 21.20 -3.90 -5.19
N TRP A 80 19.93 -3.55 -5.41
CA TRP A 80 18.90 -4.49 -5.85
C TRP A 80 19.18 -5.14 -7.20
N LYS A 81 19.79 -4.42 -8.13
CA LYS A 81 20.17 -4.96 -9.43
C LYS A 81 21.35 -5.93 -9.35
N SER A 82 22.20 -5.85 -8.33
CA SER A 82 23.40 -6.69 -8.24
C SER A 82 23.01 -8.16 -8.06
N PRO A 83 23.20 -9.03 -9.07
CA PRO A 83 22.98 -10.45 -8.90
C PRO A 83 24.06 -10.99 -7.97
N CYS A 84 23.66 -11.68 -6.90
CA CYS A 84 24.57 -12.40 -6.00
C CYS A 84 25.43 -13.43 -6.74
#